data_AF-A0A251RPB8-F1
#
_entry.id   AF-A0A251RPB8-F1
#
_cell.length_a   1.000
_cell.length_b   1.000
_cell.length_c   1.000
_cell.angle_alpha   90.00
_cell.angle_beta   90.00
_cell.angle_gamma   90.00
#
_symmetry.space_group_name_H-M   'P 1'
#
loop_
_entity.id
_entity.type
_entity.pdbx_description
1 polymer ?
#
loop_
_entity_poly.entity_id
_entity_poly.type
_entity_poly.pdbx_seq_one_letter_code
_entity_poly.pdbx_strand_id
1 'polypeptide(L)'
;MAFNSNNFYKWCRLIGEFDCFVTLFQLNEVDADSEESGIAKKALFSKHAEMKNWPKDHTFKVYWLDIEEIFLIDFSSDPKPLTVDQYFLPGKEGRWE
;
A
#
# COMPACT_ATOMS: atom_id res chain seq x y z
N MET A 1 -3.35 10.73 9.81
CA MET A 1 -3.34 10.81 8.34
C MET A 1 -4.75 10.59 7.86
N ALA A 2 -5.38 11.57 7.22
CA ALA A 2 -6.72 11.43 6.66
C ALA A 2 -6.58 11.33 5.13
N PHE A 3 -6.75 10.12 4.59
CA PHE A 3 -6.81 9.92 3.14
C PHE A 3 -8.24 10.20 2.69
N ASN A 4 -8.44 11.33 1.99
CA ASN A 4 -9.67 11.58 1.26
C ASN A 4 -9.48 11.01 -0.16
N SER A 5 -10.30 10.02 -0.51
CA SER A 5 -10.29 9.28 -1.78
C SER A 5 -10.37 10.17 -3.03
N ASN A 6 -10.81 11.42 -2.90
CA ASN A 6 -11.03 12.30 -4.03
C ASN A 6 -9.79 13.07 -4.55
N ASN A 7 -8.57 12.81 -4.03
CA ASN A 7 -7.37 13.58 -4.44
C ASN A 7 -6.10 12.76 -4.74
N PHE A 8 -6.18 11.43 -4.83
CA PHE A 8 -5.01 10.58 -5.02
C PHE A 8 -4.24 10.89 -6.34
N TYR A 9 -4.96 11.17 -7.43
CA TYR A 9 -4.37 11.51 -8.74
C TYR A 9 -3.50 12.78 -8.74
N LYS A 10 -3.70 13.71 -7.81
CA LYS A 10 -3.02 15.01 -7.83
C LYS A 10 -1.66 15.01 -7.13
N TRP A 11 -1.40 14.02 -6.26
CA TRP A 11 -0.19 13.96 -5.45
C TRP A 11 0.96 13.21 -6.12
N CYS A 12 0.64 12.23 -6.99
CA CYS A 12 1.60 11.44 -7.75
C CYS A 12 2.50 12.31 -8.68
N ARG A 13 2.05 13.53 -9.02
CA ARG A 13 2.79 14.48 -9.87
C ARG A 13 3.90 15.27 -9.15
N LEU A 14 3.95 15.26 -7.82
CA LEU A 14 4.78 16.18 -7.02
C LEU A 14 6.02 15.55 -6.38
N ILE A 15 6.15 14.23 -6.37
CA ILE A 15 7.23 13.54 -5.64
C ILE A 15 8.24 12.78 -6.51
N GLY A 16 8.09 12.80 -7.85
CA GLY A 16 9.15 12.29 -8.74
C GLY A 16 9.51 10.81 -8.57
N GLU A 17 8.60 10.00 -8.00
CA GLU A 17 8.64 8.54 -8.12
C GLU A 17 7.76 8.16 -9.32
N PHE A 18 8.35 7.44 -10.26
CA PHE A 18 7.94 7.43 -11.68
C PHE A 18 6.86 6.42 -12.05
N ASP A 19 6.30 5.70 -11.08
CA ASP A 19 5.25 4.70 -11.31
C ASP A 19 4.03 5.05 -10.45
N CYS A 20 2.92 5.43 -11.09
CA CYS A 20 1.67 5.70 -10.38
C CYS A 20 0.82 4.43 -10.38
N PHE A 21 0.81 3.75 -9.23
CA PHE A 21 -0.12 2.66 -8.95
C PHE A 21 -1.43 3.27 -8.47
N VAL A 22 -2.50 3.11 -9.24
CA VAL A 22 -3.85 3.43 -8.74
C VAL A 22 -4.43 2.13 -8.22
N THR A 23 -4.71 2.09 -6.93
CA THR A 23 -5.33 0.93 -6.27
C THR A 23 -6.69 1.32 -5.72
N LEU A 24 -7.68 0.47 -5.97
CA LEU A 24 -8.92 0.47 -5.21
C LEU A 24 -8.76 -0.53 -4.08
N PHE A 25 -9.02 -0.09 -2.86
CA PHE A 25 -8.83 -0.91 -1.67
C PHE A 25 -9.78 -0.51 -0.55
N GLN A 26 -9.98 -1.45 0.36
CA GLN A 26 -10.62 -1.23 1.65
C GLN A 26 -9.58 -1.25 2.77
N LEU A 27 -9.80 -0.41 3.77
CA LEU A 27 -8.98 -0.40 4.98
C LEU A 27 -9.72 -1.13 6.10
N ASN A 28 -9.14 -2.22 6.59
CA ASN A 28 -9.67 -2.98 7.69
C ASN A 28 -8.78 -2.81 8.92
N GLU A 29 -9.35 -2.33 10.02
CA GLU A 29 -8.59 -2.13 11.26
C GLU A 29 -8.15 -3.48 11.82
N VAL A 30 -6.87 -3.62 12.13
CA VAL A 30 -6.35 -4.82 12.78
C VAL A 30 -6.65 -4.73 14.26
N ASP A 31 -7.31 -5.75 14.80
CA ASP A 31 -7.55 -5.85 16.24
C ASP A 31 -6.21 -5.89 16.99
N ALA A 32 -6.02 -4.93 17.89
CA ALA A 32 -4.76 -4.74 18.60
C ALA A 32 -4.34 -5.94 19.45
N ASP A 33 -5.32 -6.71 19.94
CA ASP A 33 -5.14 -7.86 20.85
C ASP A 33 -5.02 -9.21 20.11
N SER A 34 -5.18 -9.20 18.79
CA SER A 34 -5.04 -10.39 17.94
C SER A 34 -3.57 -10.78 17.70
N GLU A 35 -3.33 -12.05 17.35
CA GLU A 35 -2.02 -12.52 16.85
C GLU A 35 -1.59 -11.76 15.58
N GLU A 36 -2.56 -11.39 14.77
CA GLU A 36 -2.40 -10.67 13.50
C GLU A 36 -1.79 -9.28 13.70
N SER A 37 -2.13 -8.57 14.79
CA SER A 37 -1.50 -7.30 15.19
C SER A 37 0.02 -7.45 15.37
N GLY A 38 0.48 -8.59 15.88
CA GLY A 38 1.91 -8.89 16.00
C GLY A 38 2.60 -9.01 14.64
N ILE A 39 1.97 -9.70 13.70
CA ILE A 39 2.45 -9.89 12.33
C ILE A 39 2.48 -8.55 11.59
N ALA A 40 1.38 -7.80 11.64
CA ALA A 40 1.24 -6.52 10.95
C ALA A 40 2.25 -5.48 11.45
N LYS A 41 2.44 -5.36 12.78
CA LYS A 41 3.47 -4.50 13.36
C LYS A 41 4.88 -4.92 12.96
N LYS A 42 5.18 -6.22 12.95
CA LYS A 42 6.49 -6.72 12.52
C LYS A 42 6.77 -6.39 11.06
N ALA A 43 5.78 -6.57 10.18
CA ALA A 43 5.89 -6.21 8.77
C ALA A 43 6.09 -4.69 8.60
N LEU A 44 5.26 -3.87 9.25
CA LEU A 44 5.35 -2.41 9.22
C LEU A 44 6.73 -1.92 9.67
N PHE A 45 7.20 -2.38 10.82
CA PHE A 45 8.48 -1.94 11.39
C PHE A 45 9.71 -2.52 10.68
N SER A 46 9.54 -3.55 9.85
CA SER A 46 10.63 -4.04 8.99
C SER A 46 10.96 -3.06 7.87
N LYS A 47 9.98 -2.25 7.47
CA LYS A 47 10.14 -1.19 6.44
C LYS A 47 10.29 0.19 7.06
N HIS A 48 9.65 0.44 8.21
CA HIS A 48 9.64 1.71 8.92
C HIS A 48 10.07 1.54 10.38
N ALA A 49 11.37 1.31 10.59
CA ALA A 49 11.92 1.02 11.92
C ALA A 49 11.74 2.19 12.91
N GLU A 50 11.67 3.41 12.41
CA GLU A 50 11.43 4.65 13.16
C GLU A 50 10.10 4.64 13.91
N MET A 51 9.08 3.95 13.38
CA MET A 51 7.75 3.89 13.98
C MET A 51 7.71 3.14 15.33
N LYS A 52 8.74 2.34 15.64
CA LYS A 52 8.88 1.69 16.96
C LYS A 52 9.02 2.69 18.10
N ASN A 53 9.60 3.86 17.80
CA ASN A 53 9.93 4.90 18.78
C ASN A 53 8.96 6.08 18.71
N TRP A 54 7.87 5.96 17.96
CA TRP A 54 6.88 7.02 17.88
C TRP A 54 6.23 7.29 19.25
N PRO A 55 5.78 8.54 19.49
CA PRO A 55 5.20 8.93 20.76
C PRO A 55 3.98 8.08 21.13
N LYS A 56 3.91 7.66 22.40
CA LYS A 56 2.79 6.85 22.91
C LYS A 56 1.53 7.67 23.24
N ASP A 57 1.65 8.99 23.24
CA ASP A 57 0.55 9.92 23.49
C ASP A 57 -0.40 10.06 22.29
N HIS A 58 -0.08 9.41 21.17
CA HIS A 58 -0.92 9.30 19.98
C HIS A 58 -1.48 7.88 19.81
N THR A 59 -2.77 7.79 19.47
CA THR A 59 -3.47 6.51 19.24
C THR A 59 -3.22 6.00 17.83
N PHE A 60 -2.02 5.46 17.58
CA PHE A 60 -1.72 4.81 16.31
C PHE A 60 -2.44 3.46 16.19
N LYS A 61 -3.03 3.23 15.03
CA LYS A 61 -3.74 2.00 14.68
C LYS A 61 -3.10 1.39 13.43
N VAL A 62 -3.13 0.06 13.35
CA VAL A 62 -2.64 -0.68 12.20
C VAL A 62 -3.85 -1.12 11.37
N TYR A 63 -3.74 -1.02 10.05
CA TYR A 63 -4.79 -1.39 9.11
C TYR A 63 -4.23 -2.36 8.08
N TRP A 64 -5.06 -3.31 7.68
CA TRP A 64 -4.88 -4.05 6.44
C TRP A 64 -5.40 -3.24 5.27
N LEU A 65 -4.71 -3.40 4.16
CA LEU A 65 -5.11 -2.87 2.88
C LEU A 65 -5.55 -4.04 2.02
N ASP A 66 -6.86 -4.25 1.94
CA ASP A 66 -7.45 -5.30 1.12
C ASP A 66 -7.63 -4.75 -0.28
N ILE A 67 -6.78 -5.24 -1.19
CA ILE A 67 -6.71 -4.77 -2.56
C ILE A 67 -7.86 -5.40 -3.36
N GLU A 68 -8.67 -4.56 -3.99
CA GLU A 68 -9.75 -4.98 -4.88
C GLU A 68 -9.30 -4.92 -6.34
N GLU A 69 -8.72 -3.79 -6.75
CA GLU A 69 -8.26 -3.57 -8.12
C GLU A 69 -6.92 -2.84 -8.14
N ILE A 70 -6.06 -3.23 -9.10
CA ILE A 70 -4.74 -2.64 -9.30
C ILE A 70 -4.62 -2.19 -10.75
N PHE A 71 -4.25 -0.92 -10.92
CA PHE A 71 -3.94 -0.35 -12.22
C PHE A 71 -2.50 0.14 -12.23
N LEU A 72 -1.73 -0.40 -13.18
CA LEU A 72 -0.38 0.06 -13.45
C LEU A 72 -0.44 1.16 -14.49
N ILE A 73 0.03 2.36 -14.12
CA ILE A 73 0.16 3.49 -15.02
C ILE A 73 1.63 3.88 -15.08
N ASP A 74 2.26 3.55 -16.20
CA ASP A 74 3.54 4.13 -16.60
C ASP A 74 3.28 5.48 -17.29
N PHE A 75 4.19 6.42 -17.11
CA PHE A 75 4.20 7.87 -17.41
C PHE A 75 3.38 8.37 -18.62
N SER A 76 3.11 7.54 -19.62
CA SER A 76 2.30 7.92 -20.78
C SER A 76 1.53 6.76 -21.43
N SER A 77 1.38 5.62 -20.75
CA SER A 77 0.67 4.46 -21.29
C SER A 77 -0.75 4.36 -20.74
N ASP A 78 -1.63 3.72 -21.52
CA ASP A 78 -2.94 3.33 -21.03
C ASP A 78 -2.82 2.48 -19.75
N PRO A 79 -3.76 2.62 -18.80
CA PRO A 79 -3.76 1.81 -17.59
C PRO A 79 -3.79 0.33 -17.95
N LYS A 80 -2.80 -0.43 -17.46
CA LYS A 80 -2.81 -1.89 -17.59
C LYS A 80 -3.47 -2.47 -16.34
N PRO A 81 -4.67 -3.07 -16.45
CA PRO A 81 -5.29 -3.73 -15.31
C PRO A 81 -4.44 -4.95 -14.91
N LEU A 82 -4.20 -5.08 -13.61
CA LEU A 82 -3.49 -6.20 -13.01
C LEU A 82 -4.46 -6.89 -12.06
N THR A 83 -4.59 -8.21 -12.16
CA THR A 83 -5.40 -8.95 -11.20
C THR A 83 -4.67 -9.05 -9.85
N VAL A 84 -5.43 -9.16 -8.76
CA VAL A 84 -4.87 -9.35 -7.41
C VAL A 84 -3.96 -10.59 -7.36
N ASP A 85 -4.35 -11.67 -8.02
CA ASP A 85 -3.52 -12.88 -8.12
C ASP A 85 -2.18 -12.59 -8.79
N GLN A 86 -2.18 -11.86 -9.90
CA GLN A 86 -0.95 -11.49 -10.61
C GLN A 86 -0.01 -10.64 -9.77
N TYR A 87 -0.55 -9.79 -8.88
CA TYR A 87 0.24 -9.00 -7.94
C TYR A 87 0.94 -9.85 -6.88
N PHE A 88 0.28 -10.91 -6.39
CA PHE A 88 0.86 -11.81 -5.39
C PHE A 88 1.78 -12.89 -5.97
N LEU A 89 1.85 -13.05 -7.30
CA LEU A 89 2.80 -13.97 -7.91
C LEU A 89 4.24 -13.52 -7.61
N PRO A 90 5.13 -14.43 -7.17
CA PRO A 90 6.54 -14.11 -7.09
C PRO A 90 7.02 -13.70 -8.48
N GLY A 91 7.66 -12.54 -8.59
CA GLY A 91 8.13 -12.00 -9.85
C GLY A 91 8.90 -13.07 -10.61
N LYS A 92 8.38 -13.50 -11.77
CA LYS A 92 9.19 -14.31 -12.68
C LYS A 92 10.31 -13.40 -13.15
N GLU A 93 11.53 -13.75 -12.82
CA GLU A 93 12.71 -13.17 -13.46
C GLU A 93 12.63 -13.55 -14.95
N GLY A 94 12.04 -12.66 -15.76
CA GLY A 94 11.68 -12.98 -17.13
C GLY A 94 10.74 -11.97 -17.78
N ARG A 95 11.33 -10.84 -18.20
CA ARG A 95 11.07 -10.09 -19.45
C ARG A 95 9.60 -9.94 -19.90
N TRP A 96 9.09 -8.71 -19.78
CA TRP A 96 7.90 -8.23 -20.47
C TRP A 96 8.06 -8.38 -21.99
N GLU A 97 7.20 -9.16 -22.64
CA GLU A 97 7.01 -9.18 -24.10
C GLU A 97 5.88 -8.23 -24.50
#